data_AF-V5G7F5-F1
#
_entry.id   AF-V5G7F5-F1
#
_cell.length_a   1.000
_cell.length_b   1.000
_cell.length_c   1.000
_cell.angle_alpha   90.00
_cell.angle_beta   90.00
_cell.angle_gamma   90.00
#
_symmetry.space_group_name_H-M   'P 1'
#
loop_
_entity.id
_entity.type
_entity.pdbx_description
1 polymer ?
#
loop_
_entity_poly.entity_id
_entity_poly.type
_entity_poly.pdbx_seq_one_letter_code
_entity_poly.pdbx_strand_id
1 'polypeptide(L)'
;MPLLKKKVFEKQSIPDFLRDDEEVFYCEITNEIFRDYEEFSERMFLCNSMVWTCSMTGKSNLTYQEALESEENAKQSLKEFPIELRIPILFLASKTQRSSFGDMAEDVFMYAKD
;
A
#
# COMPACT_ATOMS: atom_id res chain seq x y z
N MET A 1 0.02 -4.84 0.20
CA MET A 1 0.94 -4.94 1.34
C MET A 1 2.07 -3.95 1.09
N PRO A 2 2.46 -3.15 2.10
CA PRO A 2 3.47 -2.13 1.95
C PRO A 2 4.79 -2.67 1.40
N LEU A 3 5.45 -1.89 0.57
CA LEU A 3 6.76 -2.22 0.02
C LEU A 3 7.86 -1.67 0.92
N LEU A 4 8.82 -2.51 1.27
CA LEU A 4 10.04 -2.10 1.96
C LEU A 4 11.10 -1.76 0.91
N LYS A 5 11.50 -0.48 0.82
CA LYS A 5 12.48 -0.03 -0.20
C LYS A 5 12.12 -0.49 -1.62
N LYS A 6 10.84 -0.43 -1.99
CA LYS A 6 10.26 -0.88 -3.28
C LYS A 6 10.29 -2.39 -3.54
N LYS A 7 10.59 -3.21 -2.53
CA LYS A 7 10.47 -4.68 -2.59
C LYS A 7 9.29 -5.14 -1.74
N VAL A 8 8.73 -6.29 -2.09
CA VAL A 8 7.68 -6.93 -1.28
C VAL A 8 8.27 -7.23 0.10
N PHE A 9 7.56 -6.80 1.14
CA PHE A 9 7.94 -7.11 2.51
C PHE A 9 7.46 -8.51 2.89
N GLU A 10 8.39 -9.38 3.22
CA GLU A 10 8.11 -10.72 3.71
C GLU A 10 8.13 -10.71 5.23
N LYS A 11 7.02 -11.13 5.83
CA LYS A 11 6.91 -11.33 7.27
C LYS A 11 7.67 -12.60 7.66
N GLN A 12 8.23 -12.62 8.86
CA GLN A 12 8.73 -13.85 9.45
C GLN A 12 7.55 -14.81 9.66
N SER A 13 7.80 -16.08 9.35
CA SER A 13 6.86 -17.15 9.66
C SER A 13 6.72 -17.26 11.18
N ILE A 14 5.48 -17.47 11.63
CA ILE A 14 5.21 -17.79 13.03
C ILE A 14 6.02 -19.05 13.38
N PRO A 15 6.77 -19.07 14.50
CA PRO A 15 7.49 -20.25 14.92
C PRO A 15 6.54 -21.45 15.09
N ASP A 16 6.83 -22.58 14.46
CA ASP A 16 5.93 -23.75 14.37
C ASP A 16 5.55 -24.39 15.72
N PHE A 17 6.29 -24.08 16.79
CA PHE A 17 6.11 -24.67 18.13
C PHE A 17 6.17 -23.60 19.22
N LEU A 18 5.08 -22.86 19.40
CA LEU A 18 4.87 -22.02 20.59
C LEU A 18 4.17 -22.86 21.65
N ARG A 19 4.66 -22.82 22.89
CA ARG A 19 3.96 -23.41 24.03
C ARG A 19 3.00 -22.38 24.63
N ASP A 20 1.90 -22.82 25.21
CA ASP A 20 0.87 -21.94 25.79
C ASP A 20 1.39 -21.09 26.97
N ASP A 21 2.49 -21.51 27.60
CA ASP A 21 3.15 -20.87 28.74
C ASP A 21 4.44 -20.10 28.35
N GLU A 22 4.74 -20.00 27.06
CA GLU A 22 5.96 -19.33 26.57
C GLU A 22 5.77 -17.80 26.49
N GLU A 23 6.60 -17.04 27.21
CA GLU A 23 6.63 -15.58 27.09
C GLU A 23 7.25 -15.16 25.75
N VAL A 24 6.50 -14.36 24.98
CA VAL A 24 6.90 -13.90 23.64
C VAL A 24 6.60 -12.42 23.45
N PHE A 25 7.31 -11.80 22.53
CA PHE A 25 7.08 -10.42 22.11
C PHE A 25 6.18 -10.40 20.87
N TYR A 26 5.02 -9.77 21.00
CA TYR A 26 4.04 -9.65 19.92
C TYR A 26 4.09 -8.26 19.28
N CYS A 27 4.30 -8.21 17.96
CA CYS A 27 4.21 -6.99 17.19
C CYS A 27 2.80 -6.83 16.60
N GLU A 28 1.99 -5.97 17.21
CA GLU A 28 0.60 -5.72 16.79
C GLU A 28 0.50 -5.18 15.35
N ILE A 29 1.50 -4.41 14.94
CA ILE A 29 1.51 -3.70 13.65
C ILE A 29 1.65 -4.69 12.48
N THR A 30 2.62 -5.61 12.57
CA THR A 30 2.87 -6.60 11.52
C THR A 30 2.17 -7.94 11.78
N ASN A 31 1.59 -8.12 12.96
CA ASN A 31 1.01 -9.37 13.45
C ASN A 31 2.04 -10.50 13.47
N GLU A 32 3.22 -10.23 14.05
CA GLU A 32 4.36 -11.15 14.14
C GLU A 32 4.71 -11.46 15.60
N ILE A 33 5.25 -12.65 15.85
CA ILE A 33 5.65 -13.11 17.18
C ILE A 33 7.15 -13.38 17.18
N PHE A 34 7.85 -12.82 18.17
CA PHE A 34 9.29 -12.93 18.36
C PHE A 34 9.58 -13.52 19.74
N ARG A 35 10.62 -14.37 19.84
CA ARG A 35 11.11 -14.88 21.13
C ARG A 35 12.22 -13.98 21.69
N ASP A 36 13.00 -13.40 20.79
CA ASP A 36 14.10 -12.53 21.13
C ASP A 36 13.68 -11.06 21.14
N TYR A 37 14.17 -10.32 22.13
CA TYR A 37 13.86 -8.91 22.27
C TYR A 37 14.58 -8.05 21.22
N GLU A 38 15.80 -8.40 20.84
CA GLU A 38 16.55 -7.63 19.84
C GLU A 38 15.82 -7.71 18.49
N GLU A 39 15.43 -8.91 18.05
CA GLU A 39 14.64 -9.11 16.81
C GLU A 39 13.32 -8.32 16.81
N PHE A 40 12.59 -8.33 17.94
CA PHE A 40 11.38 -7.55 18.11
C PHE A 40 11.65 -6.04 18.02
N SER A 41 12.71 -5.56 18.69
CA SER A 41 13.06 -4.14 18.72
C SER A 41 13.48 -3.63 17.35
N GLU A 42 14.23 -4.41 16.59
CA GLU A 42 14.60 -4.11 15.20
C GLU A 42 13.36 -4.04 14.31
N ARG A 43 12.41 -4.97 14.48
CA ARG A 43 11.14 -4.95 13.75
C ARG A 43 10.35 -3.69 14.04
N MET A 44 10.26 -3.31 15.30
CA MET A 44 9.55 -2.11 15.73
C MET A 44 10.21 -0.85 15.16
N PHE A 45 11.54 -0.77 15.18
CA PHE A 45 12.28 0.33 14.58
C PHE A 45 12.04 0.41 13.06
N LEU A 46 12.05 -0.74 12.37
CA LEU A 46 11.79 -0.81 10.94
C LEU A 46 10.37 -0.33 10.57
N CYS A 47 9.36 -0.73 11.35
CA CYS A 47 7.97 -0.33 11.11
C CYS A 47 7.76 1.19 11.29
N ASN A 48 8.45 1.78 12.26
CA ASN A 48 8.42 3.22 12.55
C ASN A 48 9.33 4.06 11.64
N SER A 49 10.19 3.42 10.86
CA SER A 49 11.08 4.12 9.92
C SER A 49 10.32 4.55 8.66
N MET A 50 10.61 5.74 8.13
CA MET A 50 10.02 6.28 6.89
C MET A 50 10.64 5.68 5.61
N VAL A 51 10.68 4.35 5.51
CA VAL A 51 11.29 3.60 4.39
C VAL A 51 10.27 2.82 3.57
N TRP A 52 8.98 2.97 3.90
CA TRP A 52 7.90 2.23 3.28
C TRP A 52 7.30 2.97 2.11
N THR A 53 6.72 2.21 1.20
CA THR A 53 6.02 2.72 0.03
C THR A 53 4.70 1.98 -0.14
N CYS A 54 3.62 2.73 -0.35
CA CYS A 54 2.31 2.16 -0.64
C CYS A 54 2.34 1.47 -2.01
N SER A 55 2.00 0.17 -2.05
CA SER A 55 2.02 -0.60 -3.30
C SER A 55 0.95 -0.16 -4.30
N MET A 56 -0.17 0.41 -3.81
CA MET A 56 -1.31 0.84 -4.62
C MET A 56 -1.13 2.25 -5.20
N THR A 57 -0.66 3.19 -4.39
CA THR A 57 -0.54 4.61 -4.80
C THR A 57 0.88 5.00 -5.20
N GLY A 58 1.89 4.20 -4.88
CA GLY A 58 3.30 4.51 -5.13
C GLY A 58 3.89 5.60 -4.20
N LYS A 59 3.11 6.12 -3.23
CA LYS A 59 3.60 7.10 -2.26
C LYS A 59 4.72 6.49 -1.41
N SER A 60 5.88 7.14 -1.40
CA SER A 60 7.09 6.73 -0.66
C SER A 60 7.31 7.57 0.61
N ASN A 61 8.29 7.17 1.42
CA ASN A 61 8.66 7.80 2.70
C ASN A 61 7.54 7.73 3.74
N LEU A 62 6.81 6.63 3.76
CA LEU A 62 5.79 6.34 4.76
C LEU A 62 6.37 5.44 5.83
N THR A 63 5.77 5.46 7.02
CA THR A 63 5.86 4.38 7.99
C THR A 63 5.01 3.18 7.53
N TYR A 64 5.18 2.02 8.17
CA TYR A 64 4.41 0.84 7.81
C TYR A 64 2.90 1.05 7.98
N GLN A 65 2.49 1.68 9.07
CA GLN A 65 1.07 1.95 9.37
C GLN A 65 0.46 2.94 8.38
N GLU A 66 1.15 4.04 8.07
CA GLU A 66 0.69 5.01 7.07
C GLU A 66 0.60 4.37 5.68
N ALA A 67 1.53 3.48 5.33
CA ALA A 67 1.46 2.74 4.08
C ALA A 67 0.24 1.82 4.01
N LEU A 68 -0.11 1.13 5.11
CA LEU A 68 -1.34 0.33 5.20
C LEU A 68 -2.60 1.17 5.06
N GLU A 69 -2.67 2.29 5.78
CA GLU A 69 -3.82 3.22 5.69
C GLU A 69 -3.97 3.78 4.26
N SER A 70 -2.86 4.16 3.63
CA SER A 70 -2.83 4.61 2.23
C SER A 70 -3.33 3.53 1.27
N GLU A 71 -2.99 2.26 1.50
CA GLU A 71 -3.49 1.13 0.70
C GLU A 71 -4.99 0.92 0.89
N GLU A 72 -5.50 0.99 2.13
CA GLU A 72 -6.93 0.80 2.41
C GLU A 72 -7.76 1.94 1.82
N ASN A 73 -7.33 3.18 2.00
CA ASN A 73 -7.96 4.35 1.40
C ASN A 73 -8.00 4.24 -0.13
N ALA A 74 -6.89 3.81 -0.76
CA ALA A 74 -6.84 3.59 -2.21
C ALA A 74 -7.81 2.50 -2.68
N LYS A 75 -7.93 1.40 -1.93
CA LYS A 75 -8.91 0.34 -2.23
C LYS A 75 -10.34 0.85 -2.08
N GLN A 76 -10.62 1.64 -1.05
CA GLN A 76 -11.95 2.21 -0.84
C GLN A 76 -12.33 3.16 -1.99
N SER A 77 -11.44 4.08 -2.37
CA SER A 77 -11.66 4.96 -3.53
C SER A 77 -11.89 4.18 -4.82
N LEU A 78 -11.20 3.04 -5.02
CA LEU A 78 -11.42 2.19 -6.19
C LEU A 78 -12.78 1.48 -6.17
N LYS A 79 -13.29 1.10 -4.98
CA LYS A 79 -14.64 0.53 -4.82
C LYS A 79 -15.73 1.56 -5.09
N GLU A 80 -15.51 2.80 -4.67
CA GLU A 80 -16.43 3.93 -4.87
C GLU A 80 -16.43 4.46 -6.31
N PHE A 81 -15.47 4.02 -7.14
CA PHE A 81 -15.36 4.47 -8.52
C PHE A 81 -16.59 4.07 -9.36
N PRO A 82 -17.31 5.03 -9.97
CA PRO A 82 -18.52 4.77 -10.73
C PRO A 82 -18.30 3.78 -11.87
N ILE A 83 -19.14 2.75 -11.96
CA ILE A 83 -18.96 1.67 -12.94
C ILE A 83 -19.26 2.16 -14.36
N GLU A 84 -20.15 3.14 -14.47
CA GLU A 84 -20.58 3.80 -15.71
C GLU A 84 -19.42 4.54 -16.37
N LEU A 85 -18.47 5.04 -15.58
CA LEU A 85 -17.32 5.80 -16.07
C LEU A 85 -16.14 4.91 -16.49
N ARG A 86 -16.13 3.62 -16.11
CA ARG A 86 -15.01 2.71 -16.44
C ARG A 86 -14.81 2.55 -17.93
N ILE A 87 -15.87 2.22 -18.67
CA ILE A 87 -15.80 1.99 -20.12
C ILE A 87 -15.43 3.29 -20.86
N PRO A 88 -16.10 4.43 -20.62
CA PRO A 88 -15.73 5.71 -21.24
C PRO A 88 -14.28 6.10 -20.96
N ILE A 89 -13.80 5.98 -19.73
CA ILE A 89 -12.43 6.35 -19.37
C ILE A 89 -11.41 5.43 -20.02
N LEU A 90 -11.67 4.11 -20.09
CA LEU A 90 -10.79 3.19 -20.83
C LEU A 90 -10.76 3.51 -22.33
N PHE A 91 -11.92 3.84 -22.91
CA PHE A 91 -12.01 4.23 -24.30
C PHE A 91 -11.23 5.52 -24.56
N LEU A 92 -11.40 6.54 -23.71
CA LEU A 92 -10.64 7.79 -23.78
C LEU A 92 -9.14 7.51 -23.68
N ALA A 93 -8.69 6.72 -22.70
CA ALA A 93 -7.28 6.35 -22.53
C ALA A 93 -6.71 5.61 -23.76
N SER A 94 -7.53 4.84 -24.49
CA SER A 94 -7.10 4.20 -25.74
C SER A 94 -6.94 5.18 -26.91
N LYS A 95 -7.58 6.33 -26.84
CA LYS A 95 -7.58 7.37 -27.88
C LYS A 95 -6.58 8.48 -27.59
N THR A 96 -6.47 8.88 -26.33
CA THR A 96 -5.50 9.86 -25.85
C THR A 96 -4.23 9.10 -25.48
N GLN A 97 -3.15 9.23 -26.24
CA GLN A 97 -1.86 8.59 -25.95
C GLN A 97 -1.13 9.28 -24.78
N ARG A 98 -1.82 9.48 -23.66
CA ARG A 98 -1.34 10.20 -22.48
C ARG A 98 -0.85 9.22 -21.42
N SER A 99 0.19 9.64 -20.69
CA SER A 99 0.78 8.87 -19.59
C SER A 99 0.14 9.15 -18.23
N SER A 100 -0.68 10.21 -18.13
CA SER A 100 -1.38 10.62 -16.91
C SER A 100 -2.87 10.82 -17.16
N PHE A 101 -3.70 10.44 -16.18
CA PHE A 101 -5.13 10.72 -16.19
C PHE A 101 -5.43 12.23 -16.24
N GLY A 102 -4.59 13.06 -15.59
CA GLY A 102 -4.75 14.51 -15.59
C GLY A 102 -4.65 15.11 -17.00
N ASP A 103 -3.68 14.66 -17.79
CA ASP A 103 -3.49 15.13 -19.16
C ASP A 103 -4.65 14.70 -20.06
N MET A 104 -5.18 13.48 -19.86
CA MET A 104 -6.37 13.00 -20.58
C MET A 104 -7.63 13.80 -20.21
N ALA A 105 -7.79 14.17 -18.93
CA ALA A 105 -8.91 14.99 -18.50
C ALA A 105 -8.87 16.39 -19.14
N GLU A 106 -7.67 16.96 -19.29
CA GLU A 106 -7.46 18.22 -20.00
C GLU A 106 -7.86 18.12 -21.48
N ASP A 107 -7.47 17.04 -22.17
CA ASP A 107 -7.85 16.80 -23.57
C ASP A 107 -9.39 16.76 -23.74
N VAL A 108 -10.10 16.10 -22.82
CA VAL A 108 -11.57 16.02 -22.83
C VAL A 108 -12.19 17.39 -22.55
N PHE A 109 -11.65 18.13 -21.57
CA PHE A 109 -12.12 19.46 -21.24
C PHE A 109 -11.97 20.42 -22.42
N MET A 110 -10.82 20.40 -23.09
CA MET A 110 -10.57 21.22 -24.28
C MET A 110 -11.52 20.85 -25.43
N TYR A 111 -11.73 19.55 -25.69
CA TYR A 111 -12.68 19.11 -26.72
C TYR A 111 -14.13 19.53 -26.44
N ALA A 112 -14.56 19.50 -25.18
CA ALA A 112 -15.92 19.88 -24.80
C ALA A 112 -16.16 21.39 -24.72
N LYS A 113 -15.08 22.18 -24.64
CA LYS A 113 -15.11 23.64 -24.59
C LYS A 113 -15.29 24.26 -25.98
N ASP A 114 -14.80 23.60 -27.02
CA ASP A 114 -14.96 23.96 -28.43
C ASP A 114 -16.32 23.48 -29.00
#